data_AF-A0A1S1X038-F1
#
_entry.id   AF-A0A1S1X038-F1
#
_cell.length_a   1.000
_cell.length_b   1.000
_cell.length_c   1.000
_cell.angle_alpha   90.00
_cell.angle_beta   90.00
_cell.angle_gamma   90.00
#
_symmetry.space_group_name_H-M   'P 1'
#
loop_
_entity.id
_entity.type
_entity.pdbx_description
1 polymer ?
#
loop_
_entity_poly.entity_id
_entity_poly.type
_entity_poly.pdbx_seq_one_letter_code
_entity_poly.pdbx_strand_id
1 'polypeptide(L)'
;MRLQPSLLPALLPLCLPVGEAARRWRFDPALAADEWWRCWSGSWVHADWRHALFNSAGLLLLAWLGGPGHARLLCWLALLLPCPIALVQLALPHAGPFLGASGVLYGWWAALAWQWRRDGSGWLLALLLLSRLGWQWVWPQTWAGGQAVLWSAHASGALAGLLLAACFSRAARAAPASPPRTSVHS
;
A
#
# COMPACT_ATOMS: atom_id res chain seq x y z
N MET A 1 -9.51 -24.10 7.36
CA MET A 1 -8.93 -22.74 7.50
C MET A 1 -9.14 -22.03 6.16
N ARG A 2 -9.95 -20.96 6.07
CA ARG A 2 -10.11 -20.21 4.81
C ARG A 2 -8.95 -19.22 4.68
N LEU A 3 -8.16 -19.33 3.62
CA LEU A 3 -7.10 -18.37 3.31
C LEU A 3 -7.73 -16.98 3.09
N GLN A 4 -7.18 -15.96 3.75
CA GLN A 4 -7.66 -14.59 3.59
C GLN A 4 -7.18 -14.04 2.24
N PRO A 5 -8.04 -13.40 1.43
CA PRO A 5 -7.66 -12.96 0.09
C PRO A 5 -6.58 -11.86 0.10
N SER A 6 -6.44 -11.11 1.20
CA SER A 6 -5.38 -10.11 1.39
C SER A 6 -3.97 -10.70 1.46
N LEU A 7 -3.83 -12.01 1.68
CA LEU A 7 -2.52 -12.68 1.65
C LEU A 7 -1.93 -12.70 0.23
N LEU A 8 -2.77 -12.71 -0.80
CA LEU A 8 -2.32 -12.71 -2.19
C LEU A 8 -1.54 -11.42 -2.54
N PRO A 9 -2.11 -10.21 -2.39
CA PRO A 9 -1.35 -8.99 -2.63
C PRO A 9 -0.16 -8.80 -1.69
N ALA A 10 -0.21 -9.37 -0.48
CA ALA A 10 0.92 -9.33 0.44
C ALA A 10 2.14 -10.16 -0.02
N LEU A 11 1.91 -11.19 -0.83
CA LEU A 11 2.96 -12.05 -1.39
C LEU A 11 3.42 -11.62 -2.79
N LEU A 12 2.70 -10.70 -3.46
CA LEU A 12 3.06 -10.20 -4.80
C LEU A 12 4.52 -9.76 -4.94
N PRO A 13 5.15 -9.05 -3.96
CA PRO A 13 6.56 -8.69 -4.07
C PRO A 13 7.51 -9.87 -4.30
N LEU A 14 7.16 -11.07 -3.83
CA LEU A 14 7.97 -12.30 -4.00
C LEU A 14 7.73 -12.99 -5.35
N CYS A 15 6.65 -12.63 -6.04
CA CYS A 15 6.25 -13.24 -7.31
C CYS A 15 6.63 -12.41 -8.54
N LEU A 16 7.17 -11.21 -8.32
CA LEU A 16 7.46 -10.25 -9.38
C LEU A 16 8.96 -10.05 -9.58
N PRO A 17 9.38 -9.47 -10.72
CA PRO A 17 10.79 -9.31 -11.03
C PRO A 17 11.58 -8.61 -9.92
N VAL A 18 12.78 -9.11 -9.66
CA VAL A 18 13.77 -8.51 -8.76
C VAL A 18 15.06 -8.17 -9.52
N GLY A 19 15.90 -7.29 -8.96
CA GLY A 19 17.23 -6.99 -9.52
C GLY A 19 17.17 -6.18 -10.81
N GLU A 20 18.02 -6.50 -11.79
CA GLU A 20 18.08 -5.79 -13.08
C GLU A 20 16.75 -5.87 -13.85
N ALA A 21 16.06 -7.00 -13.78
CA ALA A 21 14.77 -7.16 -14.44
C ALA A 21 13.71 -6.21 -13.85
N ALA A 22 13.75 -5.99 -12.53
CA ALA A 22 12.87 -5.03 -11.84
C ALA A 22 13.11 -3.59 -12.28
N ARG A 23 14.37 -3.20 -12.57
CA ARG A 23 14.68 -1.82 -12.98
C ARG A 23 13.97 -1.42 -14.27
N ARG A 24 13.71 -2.39 -15.16
CA ARG A 24 12.92 -2.15 -16.38
C ARG A 24 11.45 -1.84 -16.10
N TRP A 25 10.96 -2.10 -14.89
CA TRP A 25 9.56 -1.94 -14.47
C TRP A 25 9.37 -0.91 -13.36
N ARG A 26 10.47 -0.26 -12.92
CA ARG A 26 10.45 0.79 -11.91
C ARG A 26 9.59 1.96 -12.37
N PHE A 27 9.06 2.71 -11.40
CA PHE A 27 8.55 4.04 -11.67
C PHE A 27 9.71 4.96 -12.02
N ASP A 28 9.56 5.73 -13.08
CA ASP A 28 10.51 6.74 -13.52
C ASP A 28 9.72 7.95 -14.06
N PRO A 29 9.77 9.12 -13.40
CA PRO A 29 9.06 10.30 -13.84
C PRO A 29 9.36 10.70 -15.29
N ALA A 30 10.60 10.47 -15.76
CA ALA A 30 11.01 10.82 -17.11
C ALA A 30 10.38 9.93 -18.19
N LEU A 31 9.90 8.73 -17.82
CA LEU A 31 9.31 7.76 -18.74
C LEU A 31 7.80 7.60 -18.55
N ALA A 32 7.25 8.10 -17.43
CA ALA A 32 5.87 7.84 -17.03
C ALA A 32 4.80 8.38 -18.00
N ALA A 33 5.13 9.38 -18.82
CA ALA A 33 4.22 9.92 -19.83
C ALA A 33 3.94 8.90 -20.95
N ASP A 34 4.99 8.23 -21.44
CA ASP A 34 4.89 7.24 -22.52
C ASP A 34 4.63 5.82 -21.98
N GLU A 35 5.13 5.52 -20.78
CA GLU A 35 5.06 4.21 -20.14
C GLU A 35 4.22 4.28 -18.85
N TRP A 36 2.97 4.70 -18.97
CA TRP A 36 2.04 4.92 -17.84
C TRP A 36 1.89 3.70 -16.91
N TRP A 37 2.08 2.49 -17.43
CA TRP A 37 2.03 1.25 -16.64
C TRP A 37 3.09 1.22 -15.54
N ARG A 38 4.18 2.00 -15.65
CA ARG A 38 5.19 2.20 -14.61
C ARG A 38 4.66 2.84 -13.35
N CYS A 39 3.63 3.66 -13.46
CA CYS A 39 2.94 4.25 -12.32
C CYS A 39 2.29 3.18 -11.44
N TRP A 40 1.99 2.01 -12.01
CA TRP A 40 1.46 0.88 -11.27
C TRP A 40 2.54 -0.14 -10.92
N SER A 41 3.35 -0.57 -11.90
CA SER A 41 4.36 -1.63 -11.71
C SER A 41 5.48 -1.25 -10.76
N GLY A 42 5.83 0.04 -10.67
CA GLY A 42 6.89 0.53 -9.79
C GLY A 42 6.65 0.16 -8.32
N SER A 43 5.39 0.12 -7.87
CA SER A 43 5.07 -0.29 -6.50
C SER A 43 5.20 -1.80 -6.24
N TRP A 44 5.51 -2.62 -7.25
CA TRP A 44 5.44 -4.06 -7.11
C TRP A 44 6.72 -4.83 -7.46
N VAL A 45 7.70 -4.17 -8.05
CA VAL A 45 9.02 -4.74 -8.37
C VAL A 45 10.09 -4.28 -7.38
N HIS A 46 11.15 -5.07 -7.16
CA HIS A 46 12.09 -4.84 -6.06
C HIS A 46 13.56 -4.93 -6.48
N ALA A 47 14.43 -4.14 -5.82
CA ALA A 47 15.85 -4.06 -6.17
C ALA A 47 16.58 -5.38 -5.89
N ASP A 48 16.14 -6.10 -4.87
CA ASP A 48 16.69 -7.37 -4.44
C ASP A 48 15.67 -8.15 -3.60
N TRP A 49 15.99 -9.41 -3.34
CA TRP A 49 15.14 -10.31 -2.56
C TRP A 49 14.94 -9.87 -1.11
N ARG A 50 15.92 -9.20 -0.49
CA ARG A 50 15.76 -8.70 0.89
C ARG A 50 14.68 -7.63 0.90
N HIS A 51 14.70 -6.71 -0.07
CA HIS A 51 13.68 -5.66 -0.18
C HIS A 51 12.28 -6.26 -0.40
N ALA A 52 12.16 -7.24 -1.29
CA ALA A 52 10.90 -7.95 -1.54
C ALA A 52 10.39 -8.66 -0.28
N LEU A 53 11.28 -9.32 0.46
CA LEU A 53 10.95 -10.05 1.69
C LEU A 53 10.47 -9.11 2.80
N PHE A 54 11.16 -7.99 3.04
CA PHE A 54 10.75 -7.03 4.07
C PHE A 54 9.39 -6.38 3.76
N ASN A 55 9.14 -6.02 2.49
CA ASN A 55 7.84 -5.48 2.09
C ASN A 55 6.73 -6.53 2.22
N SER A 56 7.00 -7.78 1.82
CA SER A 56 6.03 -8.87 1.97
C SER A 56 5.73 -9.16 3.43
N ALA A 57 6.76 -9.21 4.28
CA ALA A 57 6.60 -9.43 5.71
C ALA A 57 5.73 -8.34 6.35
N GLY A 58 5.95 -7.07 5.98
CA GLY A 58 5.12 -5.96 6.45
C GLY A 58 3.68 -6.02 5.96
N LEU A 59 3.46 -6.33 4.68
CA LEU A 59 2.11 -6.51 4.13
C LEU A 59 1.40 -7.73 4.74
N LEU A 60 2.11 -8.84 4.98
CA LEU A 60 1.58 -10.03 5.65
C LEU A 60 1.20 -9.73 7.10
N LEU A 61 2.03 -8.96 7.83
CA LEU A 61 1.72 -8.51 9.19
C LEU A 61 0.43 -7.67 9.20
N LEU A 62 0.29 -6.73 8.27
CA LEU A 62 -0.92 -5.90 8.17
C LEU A 62 -2.14 -6.70 7.69
N ALA A 63 -1.97 -7.65 6.77
CA ALA A 63 -3.03 -8.58 6.38
C ALA A 63 -3.53 -9.40 7.59
N TRP A 64 -2.59 -9.93 8.38
CA TRP A 64 -2.88 -10.70 9.59
C TRP A 64 -3.58 -9.84 10.65
N LEU A 65 -3.07 -8.65 10.93
CA LEU A 65 -3.68 -7.69 11.85
C LEU A 65 -5.10 -7.31 11.41
N GLY A 66 -5.30 -6.99 10.13
CA GLY A 66 -6.60 -6.64 9.57
C GLY A 66 -7.60 -7.79 9.61
N GLY A 67 -7.12 -9.03 9.51
CA GLY A 67 -7.93 -10.25 9.51
C GLY A 67 -8.94 -10.33 8.37
N PRO A 68 -9.87 -11.31 8.41
CA PRO A 68 -10.85 -11.51 7.35
C PRO A 68 -11.79 -10.31 7.14
N GLY A 69 -12.06 -9.55 8.21
CA GLY A 69 -12.95 -8.37 8.18
C GLY A 69 -12.43 -7.22 7.34
N HIS A 70 -11.11 -7.10 7.16
CA HIS A 70 -10.49 -6.04 6.36
C HIS A 70 -9.89 -6.53 5.06
N ALA A 71 -9.89 -7.84 4.79
CA ALA A 71 -9.23 -8.41 3.63
C ALA A 71 -9.66 -7.78 2.30
N ARG A 72 -10.96 -7.51 2.12
CA ARG A 72 -11.49 -6.84 0.92
C ARG A 72 -10.95 -5.41 0.76
N LEU A 73 -10.88 -4.64 1.84
CA LEU A 73 -10.31 -3.29 1.82
C LEU A 73 -8.84 -3.34 1.41
N LEU A 74 -8.06 -4.23 2.03
CA LEU A 74 -6.62 -4.36 1.75
C LEU A 74 -6.37 -4.79 0.29
N CYS A 75 -7.18 -5.69 -0.29
CA CYS A 75 -7.10 -6.00 -1.71
C CYS A 75 -7.36 -4.79 -2.61
N TRP A 76 -8.39 -3.98 -2.31
CA TRP A 76 -8.65 -2.74 -3.05
C TRP A 76 -7.50 -1.75 -2.92
N LEU A 77 -6.93 -1.60 -1.72
CA LEU A 77 -5.80 -0.71 -1.51
C LEU A 77 -4.56 -1.17 -2.28
N ALA A 78 -4.26 -2.47 -2.33
CA ALA A 78 -3.19 -2.98 -3.18
C ALA A 78 -3.42 -2.61 -4.66
N LEU A 79 -4.64 -2.79 -5.17
CA LEU A 79 -4.92 -2.43 -6.56
C LEU A 79 -4.80 -0.93 -6.82
N LEU A 80 -5.33 -0.09 -5.91
CA LEU A 80 -5.58 1.32 -6.17
C LEU A 80 -4.44 2.25 -5.74
N LEU A 81 -3.64 1.91 -4.73
CA LEU A 81 -2.60 2.80 -4.19
C LEU A 81 -1.42 3.11 -5.12
N PRO A 82 -0.95 2.21 -6.01
CA PRO A 82 0.21 2.49 -6.85
C PRO A 82 0.08 3.78 -7.68
N CYS A 83 -1.06 3.97 -8.36
CA CYS A 83 -1.30 5.14 -9.21
C CYS A 83 -1.25 6.48 -8.47
N PRO A 84 -2.00 6.74 -7.37
CA PRO A 84 -1.93 8.00 -6.64
C PRO A 84 -0.55 8.25 -6.03
N ILE A 85 0.18 7.21 -5.60
CA ILE A 85 1.58 7.37 -5.14
C ILE A 85 2.45 7.91 -6.27
N ALA A 86 2.36 7.32 -7.46
CA ALA A 86 3.10 7.75 -8.64
C ALA A 86 2.68 9.16 -9.10
N LEU A 87 1.39 9.48 -9.10
CA LEU A 87 0.90 10.81 -9.46
C LEU A 87 1.44 11.92 -8.55
N VAL A 88 1.53 11.66 -7.24
CA VAL A 88 2.17 12.60 -6.31
C VAL A 88 3.64 12.78 -6.65
N GLN A 89 4.35 11.71 -7.02
CA GLN A 89 5.75 11.84 -7.45
C GLN A 89 5.89 12.66 -8.73
N LEU A 90 5.01 12.50 -9.71
CA LEU A 90 5.02 13.31 -10.94
C LEU A 90 4.77 14.80 -10.68
N ALA A 91 4.02 15.13 -9.63
CA ALA A 91 3.77 16.52 -9.23
C ALA A 91 4.94 17.15 -8.45
N LEU A 92 5.91 16.36 -7.98
CA LEU A 92 7.05 16.86 -7.20
C LEU A 92 8.23 17.17 -8.13
N PRO A 93 8.85 18.36 -8.01
CA PRO A 93 9.88 18.85 -8.94
C PRO A 93 11.17 18.02 -8.97
N HIS A 94 11.42 17.20 -7.95
CA HIS A 94 12.64 16.41 -7.79
C HIS A 94 12.35 14.97 -7.39
N ALA A 95 11.20 14.42 -7.76
CA ALA A 95 10.95 13.01 -7.50
C ALA A 95 11.95 12.15 -8.27
N GLY A 96 12.64 11.28 -7.55
CA GLY A 96 13.47 10.24 -8.16
C GLY A 96 12.62 9.07 -8.65
N PRO A 97 13.21 8.19 -9.47
CA PRO A 97 12.62 6.89 -9.75
C PRO A 97 12.52 6.06 -8.46
N PHE A 98 11.50 5.21 -8.38
CA PHE A 98 11.33 4.29 -7.25
C PHE A 98 10.89 2.91 -7.71
N LEU A 99 11.14 1.94 -6.83
CA LEU A 99 10.58 0.62 -6.94
C LEU A 99 10.37 0.02 -5.54
N GLY A 100 9.26 -0.69 -5.35
CA GLY A 100 8.95 -1.42 -4.13
C GLY A 100 7.57 -1.09 -3.54
N ALA A 101 7.04 -2.05 -2.80
CA ALA A 101 5.68 -2.02 -2.24
C ALA A 101 5.55 -1.26 -0.92
N SER A 102 6.61 -0.60 -0.45
CA SER A 102 6.59 0.12 0.82
C SER A 102 5.56 1.27 0.82
N GLY A 103 5.35 1.99 -0.28
CA GLY A 103 4.27 2.99 -0.37
C GLY A 103 2.88 2.37 -0.15
N VAL A 104 2.62 1.20 -0.74
CA VAL A 104 1.37 0.44 -0.54
C VAL A 104 1.22 -0.03 0.90
N LEU A 105 2.32 -0.52 1.50
CA LEU A 105 2.38 -0.92 2.92
C LEU A 105 2.00 0.24 3.85
N TYR A 106 2.52 1.46 3.61
CA TYR A 106 2.17 2.63 4.42
C TYR A 106 0.69 3.02 4.25
N GLY A 107 0.13 2.83 3.05
CA GLY A 107 -1.30 3.01 2.83
C GLY A 107 -2.16 1.97 3.55
N TRP A 108 -1.75 0.70 3.58
CA TRP A 108 -2.42 -0.34 4.37
C TRP A 108 -2.36 -0.03 5.88
N TRP A 109 -1.19 0.43 6.36
CA TRP A 109 -1.02 0.83 7.76
C TRP A 109 -1.96 1.97 8.14
N ALA A 110 -1.97 3.05 7.35
CA ALA A 110 -2.85 4.19 7.57
C ALA A 110 -4.34 3.80 7.50
N ALA A 111 -4.69 2.91 6.57
CA ALA A 111 -6.05 2.41 6.44
C ALA A 111 -6.50 1.61 7.67
N LEU A 112 -5.67 0.70 8.20
CA LEU A 112 -6.02 -0.04 9.42
C LEU A 112 -6.10 0.86 10.65
N ALA A 113 -5.17 1.83 10.77
CA ALA A 113 -5.26 2.85 11.81
C ALA A 113 -6.59 3.62 11.74
N TRP A 114 -7.03 3.98 10.54
CA TRP A 114 -8.33 4.61 10.31
C TRP A 114 -9.51 3.69 10.65
N GLN A 115 -9.48 2.44 10.23
CA GLN A 115 -10.57 1.48 10.49
C GLN A 115 -10.78 1.25 11.99
N TRP A 116 -9.69 1.27 12.76
CA TRP A 116 -9.71 1.10 14.22
C TRP A 116 -9.67 2.42 15.00
N ARG A 117 -9.93 3.57 14.38
CA ARG A 117 -9.86 4.90 15.04
C ARG A 117 -10.81 5.09 16.22
N ARG A 118 -11.80 4.20 16.37
CA ARG A 118 -12.73 4.19 17.52
C ARG A 118 -12.23 3.37 18.69
N ASP A 119 -11.16 2.61 18.49
CA ASP A 119 -10.52 1.74 19.47
C ASP A 119 -9.12 2.29 19.78
N GLY A 120 -8.57 1.99 20.96
CA GLY A 120 -7.22 2.44 21.33
C GLY A 120 -6.11 1.96 20.39
N SER A 121 -6.33 0.82 19.71
CA SER A 121 -5.39 0.23 18.75
C SER A 121 -5.18 1.11 17.50
N GLY A 122 -6.21 1.82 17.02
CA GLY A 122 -6.09 2.71 15.86
C GLY A 122 -5.17 3.89 16.14
N TRP A 123 -5.24 4.46 17.35
CA TRP A 123 -4.35 5.53 17.80
C TRP A 123 -2.89 5.06 17.93
N LEU A 124 -2.68 3.86 18.48
CA LEU A 124 -1.34 3.27 18.54
C LEU A 124 -0.75 3.09 17.13
N LEU A 125 -1.52 2.52 16.20
CA LEU A 125 -1.06 2.38 14.81
C LEU A 125 -0.75 3.72 14.15
N ALA A 126 -1.61 4.72 14.36
CA ALA A 126 -1.40 6.07 13.82
C ALA A 126 -0.12 6.71 14.40
N LEU A 127 0.09 6.60 15.71
CA LEU A 127 1.29 7.12 16.38
C LEU A 127 2.54 6.46 15.83
N LEU A 128 2.59 5.12 15.75
CA LEU A 128 3.74 4.39 15.23
C LEU A 128 4.03 4.76 13.76
N LEU A 129 3.00 4.92 12.94
CA LEU A 129 3.13 5.36 11.55
C LEU A 129 3.73 6.78 11.46
N LEU A 130 3.20 7.72 12.23
CA LEU A 130 3.67 9.11 12.25
C LEU A 130 5.09 9.21 12.78
N SER A 131 5.42 8.48 13.86
CA SER A 131 6.79 8.38 14.36
C SER A 131 7.74 7.82 13.30
N ARG A 132 7.31 6.81 12.54
CA ARG A 132 8.13 6.20 11.49
C ARG A 132 8.32 7.12 10.29
N LEU A 133 7.31 7.89 9.90
CA LEU A 133 7.42 8.92 8.85
C LEU A 133 8.29 10.09 9.31
N GLY A 134 8.12 10.55 10.56
CA GLY A 134 8.94 11.61 11.15
C GLY A 134 10.41 11.20 11.24
N TRP A 135 10.70 9.96 11.65
CA TRP A 135 12.06 9.43 11.65
C TRP A 135 12.71 9.47 10.27
N GLN A 136 12.00 9.05 9.22
CA GLN A 136 12.53 9.05 7.86
C GLN A 136 12.74 10.44 7.28
N TRP A 137 11.93 11.40 7.72
CA TRP A 137 12.12 12.80 7.34
C TRP A 137 13.43 13.35 7.90
N VAL A 138 13.75 13.04 9.16
CA VAL A 138 14.98 13.51 9.83
C VAL A 138 16.21 12.72 9.38
N TRP A 139 16.06 11.41 9.14
CA TRP A 139 17.14 10.53 8.68
C TRP A 139 16.78 9.85 7.36
N PRO A 140 16.95 10.54 6.21
CA PRO A 140 16.81 9.93 4.89
C PRO A 140 17.68 8.69 4.75
N GLN A 141 17.09 7.61 4.23
CA GLN A 141 17.76 6.32 4.11
C GLN A 141 17.96 5.96 2.65
N THR A 142 19.05 5.24 2.39
CA THR A 142 19.27 4.55 1.13
C THR A 142 19.16 3.06 1.41
N TRP A 143 18.37 2.36 0.60
CA TRP A 143 18.31 0.90 0.66
C TRP A 143 19.68 0.30 0.33
N ALA A 144 20.00 -0.87 0.87
CA ALA A 144 21.31 -1.53 0.68
C ALA A 144 21.70 -1.71 -0.80
N GLY A 145 20.73 -1.75 -1.72
CA GLY A 145 20.91 -1.76 -3.17
C GLY A 145 21.12 -0.37 -3.82
N GLY A 146 21.44 0.67 -3.05
CA GLY A 146 21.76 2.02 -3.53
C GLY A 146 20.53 2.88 -3.92
N GLN A 147 19.31 2.39 -3.76
CA GLN A 147 18.09 3.12 -4.10
C GLN A 147 17.64 4.00 -2.92
N ALA A 148 17.39 5.28 -3.19
CA ALA A 148 16.87 6.19 -2.17
C ALA A 148 15.48 5.73 -1.71
N VAL A 149 15.27 5.72 -0.38
CA VAL A 149 13.95 5.49 0.19
C VAL A 149 13.17 6.80 0.10
N LEU A 150 12.24 6.88 -0.85
CA LEU A 150 11.46 8.08 -1.07
C LEU A 150 10.42 8.28 0.05
N TRP A 151 10.72 9.19 0.97
CA TRP A 151 9.78 9.61 2.01
C TRP A 151 8.44 10.06 1.41
N SER A 152 8.49 10.81 0.29
CA SER A 152 7.30 11.28 -0.42
C SER A 152 6.41 10.13 -0.89
N ALA A 153 6.97 8.98 -1.29
CA ALA A 153 6.20 7.81 -1.70
C ALA A 153 5.51 7.14 -0.51
N HIS A 154 6.16 7.11 0.65
CA HIS A 154 5.56 6.59 1.88
C HIS A 154 4.47 7.50 2.43
N ALA A 155 4.72 8.82 2.46
CA ALA A 155 3.76 9.81 2.94
C ALA A 155 2.52 9.88 2.04
N SER A 156 2.71 9.89 0.72
CA SER A 156 1.59 9.84 -0.24
C SER A 156 0.82 8.52 -0.15
N GLY A 157 1.51 7.40 0.01
CA GLY A 157 0.87 6.10 0.24
C GLY A 157 0.00 6.09 1.51
N ALA A 158 0.54 6.58 2.63
CA ALA A 158 -0.21 6.73 3.89
C ALA A 158 -1.43 7.63 3.74
N LEU A 159 -1.28 8.80 3.12
CA LEU A 159 -2.36 9.75 2.90
C LEU A 159 -3.45 9.16 2.00
N ALA A 160 -3.08 8.59 0.85
CA ALA A 160 -4.02 7.97 -0.08
C ALA A 160 -4.74 6.77 0.56
N GLY A 161 -4.03 5.96 1.35
CA GLY A 161 -4.61 4.83 2.07
C GLY A 161 -5.64 5.24 3.11
N LEU A 162 -5.35 6.28 3.88
CA LEU A 162 -6.30 6.89 4.82
C LEU A 162 -7.56 7.40 4.10
N LEU A 163 -7.38 8.17 3.02
CA LEU A 163 -8.49 8.74 2.25
C LEU A 163 -9.37 7.65 1.61
N LEU A 164 -8.77 6.64 0.98
CA LEU A 164 -9.50 5.52 0.40
C LEU A 164 -10.25 4.73 1.48
N ALA A 165 -9.62 4.46 2.63
CA ALA A 165 -10.29 3.79 3.74
C ALA A 165 -11.48 4.59 4.28
N ALA A 166 -11.35 5.92 4.38
CA ALA A 166 -12.44 6.81 4.75
C ALA A 166 -13.59 6.79 3.73
N CYS A 167 -13.27 6.80 2.44
CA CYS A 167 -14.25 6.69 1.35
C CYS A 167 -15.00 5.35 1.39
N PHE A 168 -14.28 4.22 1.46
CA PHE A 168 -14.91 2.89 1.57
C PHE A 168 -15.78 2.76 2.81
N SER A 169 -15.30 3.28 3.95
CA SER A 169 -16.07 3.37 5.19
C SER A 169 -17.40 4.13 5.02
N ARG A 170 -17.39 5.25 4.28
CA ARG A 170 -18.59 6.07 4.01
C ARG A 170 -19.54 5.35 3.06
N ALA A 171 -19.01 4.81 1.95
CA ALA A 171 -19.79 4.07 0.96
C ALA A 171 -20.49 2.85 1.60
N ALA A 172 -19.80 2.12 2.47
CA ALA A 172 -20.37 0.98 3.18
C ALA A 172 -21.53 1.37 4.12
N ARG A 173 -21.51 2.59 4.70
CA ARG A 173 -22.61 3.10 5.54
C ARG A 173 -23.78 3.66 4.74
N ALA A 174 -23.53 4.13 3.52
CA ALA A 174 -24.55 4.69 2.64
C ALA A 174 -25.29 3.61 1.81
N ALA A 175 -24.75 2.40 1.72
CA ALA A 175 -25.38 1.31 1.00
C ALA A 175 -26.74 0.94 1.65
N PRO A 176 -27.85 0.87 0.89
CA PRO A 176 -29.15 0.49 1.43
C PRO A 176 -29.09 -0.93 2.00
N ALA A 177 -29.82 -1.16 3.10
CA ALA A 177 -29.95 -2.49 3.68
C ALA A 177 -30.49 -3.45 2.63
N SER A 178 -29.83 -4.60 2.43
CA SER A 178 -30.35 -5.61 1.52
C SER A 178 -31.73 -6.06 2.02
N PRO A 179 -32.74 -6.17 1.14
CA PRO A 179 -34.03 -6.71 1.54
C PRO A 179 -33.82 -8.13 2.10
N PRO A 180 -34.62 -8.55 3.09
CA PRO A 180 -34.50 -9.87 3.68
C PRO A 180 -34.57 -10.92 2.57
N ARG A 181 -33.61 -11.85 2.55
CA ARG A 181 -33.66 -13.00 1.65
C ARG A 181 -34.91 -13.79 1.99
N THR A 182 -35.94 -13.71 1.16
CA THR A 182 -37.08 -14.62 1.22
C THR A 182 -36.55 -16.00 0.86
N SER A 183 -36.32 -16.84 1.87
CA SER A 183 -36.17 -18.28 1.66
C SER A 183 -37.53 -18.81 1.22
N VAL A 184 -37.80 -18.74 -0.08
CA VAL A 184 -38.89 -19.51 -0.68
C VAL A 184 -38.42 -20.96 -0.65
N HIS A 185 -38.86 -21.69 0.38
CA HIS A 185 -38.85 -23.13 0.37
C HIS A 185 -39.80 -23.60 -0.72
N SER A 186 -39.30 -24.46 -1.60
CA SER A 186 -40.06 -25.37 -2.46
C SER A 186 -39.22 -26.63 -2.61
#